data_AF-A0A2M6W8R7-F1
#
_entry.id   AF-A0A2M6W8R7-F1
#
_cell.length_a   1.000
_cell.length_b   1.000
_cell.length_c   1.000
_cell.angle_alpha   90.00
_cell.angle_beta   90.00
_cell.angle_gamma   90.00
#
_symmetry.space_group_name_H-M   'P 1'
#
loop_
_entity.id
_entity.type
_entity.pdbx_description
1 polymer ?
#
loop_
_entity_poly.entity_id
_entity_poly.type
_entity_poly.pdbx_seq_one_letter_code
_entity_poly.pdbx_strand_id
1 'polypeptide(L)'
;MNLQNLIILVLLAAFFIEGSIISFPIIFLLSIILFMLFPNNKTFITIFLISIIADSLYLRPLGISSLILFAIFLFFNLYKNIFEMKNYLLIAFSSTFFTFMYAYFFSYSTNIILHLIFFIIGLTIFYILSNKKLLW
;
A
#
# COMPACT_ATOMS: atom_id res chain seq x y z
N MET A 1 -11.72 -17.71 8.04
CA MET A 1 -10.87 -17.45 6.86
C MET A 1 -9.51 -16.98 7.36
N ASN A 2 -8.40 -17.54 6.88
CA ASN A 2 -7.08 -17.14 7.36
C ASN A 2 -6.79 -15.69 6.92
N LEU A 3 -6.15 -14.88 7.76
CA LEU A 3 -5.88 -13.46 7.51
C LEU A 3 -5.17 -13.24 6.16
N GLN A 4 -4.26 -14.14 5.80
CA GLN A 4 -3.56 -14.10 4.52
C GLN A 4 -4.50 -14.20 3.31
N ASN A 5 -5.52 -15.05 3.38
CA ASN A 5 -6.47 -15.19 2.29
C ASN A 5 -7.29 -13.90 2.11
N LEU A 6 -7.56 -13.19 3.21
CA LEU A 6 -8.23 -11.89 3.18
C LEU A 6 -7.32 -10.81 2.55
N ILE A 7 -6.02 -10.80 2.88
CA ILE A 7 -5.03 -9.91 2.26
C ILE A 7 -4.96 -10.14 0.74
N ILE A 8 -4.88 -11.40 0.32
CA ILE A 8 -4.85 -11.77 -1.11
C ILE A 8 -6.13 -11.32 -1.80
N LEU A 9 -7.30 -11.58 -1.21
CA LEU A 9 -8.59 -11.15 -1.77
C LEU A 9 -8.69 -9.63 -1.91
N VAL A 10 -8.24 -8.87 -0.91
CA VAL A 10 -8.23 -7.40 -0.94
C VAL A 10 -7.30 -6.90 -2.05
N LEU A 11 -6.11 -7.47 -2.18
CA LEU A 11 -5.16 -7.07 -3.24
C LEU A 11 -5.66 -7.45 -4.63
N LEU A 12 -6.31 -8.60 -4.79
CA LEU A 12 -6.95 -8.98 -6.06
C LEU A 12 -8.11 -8.05 -6.40
N ALA A 13 -8.98 -7.71 -5.43
CA ALA A 13 -10.06 -6.76 -5.65
C ALA A 13 -9.52 -5.38 -6.05
N ALA A 14 -8.48 -4.90 -5.36
CA ALA A 14 -7.79 -3.66 -5.68
C ALA A 14 -7.20 -3.68 -7.09
N PHE A 15 -6.61 -4.82 -7.48
CA PHE A 15 -6.06 -5.04 -8.81
C PHE A 15 -7.15 -4.87 -9.89
N PHE A 16 -8.31 -5.49 -9.71
CA PHE A 16 -9.43 -5.34 -10.63
C PHE A 16 -9.94 -3.90 -10.69
N ILE A 17 -10.12 -3.23 -9.55
CA ILE A 17 -10.65 -1.86 -9.51
C ILE A 17 -9.70 -0.89 -10.21
N GLU A 18 -8.40 -0.99 -9.96
CA GLU A 18 -7.37 -0.16 -10.57
C GLU A 18 -7.29 -0.37 -12.10
N GLY A 19 -7.42 -1.61 -12.54
CA GLY A 19 -7.31 -1.95 -13.97
C GLY A 19 -8.55 -1.62 -14.80
N SER A 20 -9.71 -1.43 -14.17
CA SER A 20 -11.00 -1.33 -14.88
C SER A 20 -11.84 -0.10 -14.59
N ILE A 21 -11.74 0.50 -13.39
CA ILE A 21 -12.69 1.53 -12.93
C ILE A 21 -11.98 2.85 -12.63
N ILE A 22 -10.80 2.80 -12.00
CA ILE A 22 -10.17 4.00 -11.41
C ILE A 22 -8.68 4.06 -11.79
N SER A 23 -8.28 5.14 -12.46
CA SER A 23 -6.87 5.46 -12.77
C SER A 23 -6.10 5.99 -11.54
N PHE A 24 -6.09 5.20 -10.46
CA PHE A 24 -5.43 5.49 -9.19
C PHE A 24 -4.60 4.28 -8.73
N PRO A 25 -3.39 4.45 -8.17
CA PRO A 25 -2.53 3.33 -7.74
C PRO A 25 -3.01 2.69 -6.42
N ILE A 26 -4.19 2.06 -6.45
CA ILE A 26 -4.85 1.44 -5.30
C ILE A 26 -4.03 0.27 -4.77
N ILE A 27 -3.46 -0.58 -5.64
CA ILE A 27 -2.61 -1.70 -5.26
C ILE A 27 -1.43 -1.20 -4.44
N PHE A 28 -0.80 -0.11 -4.88
CA PHE A 28 0.37 0.47 -4.21
C PHE A 28 0.00 1.02 -2.84
N LEU A 29 -1.07 1.82 -2.74
CA LEU A 29 -1.56 2.38 -1.48
C LEU A 29 -1.90 1.27 -0.46
N LEU A 30 -2.66 0.26 -0.90
CA LEU A 30 -3.03 -0.86 -0.04
C LEU A 30 -1.83 -1.71 0.35
N SER A 31 -0.85 -1.87 -0.52
CA SER A 31 0.39 -2.58 -0.19
C SER A 31 1.13 -1.91 0.98
N ILE A 32 1.21 -0.57 0.98
CA ILE A 32 1.80 0.17 2.10
C ILE A 32 0.99 -0.03 3.39
N ILE A 33 -0.35 0.10 3.31
CA ILE A 33 -1.24 -0.06 4.48
C ILE A 33 -1.14 -1.48 5.06
N LEU A 34 -1.19 -2.50 4.20
CA LEU A 34 -1.12 -3.90 4.60
C LEU A 34 0.24 -4.25 5.21
N PHE A 35 1.32 -3.73 4.64
CA PHE A 35 2.64 -3.90 5.22
C PHE A 35 2.73 -3.30 6.63
N MET A 36 2.18 -2.10 6.82
CA MET A 36 2.17 -1.41 8.11
C MET A 36 1.41 -2.15 9.21
N LEU A 37 0.26 -2.72 8.84
CA LEU A 37 -0.58 -3.48 9.77
C LEU A 37 0.00 -4.86 10.06
N PHE A 38 0.65 -5.48 9.07
CA PHE A 38 1.16 -6.86 9.13
C PHE A 38 2.59 -6.96 8.63
N PRO A 39 3.57 -6.41 9.36
CA PRO A 39 4.97 -6.41 8.94
C PRO A 39 5.61 -7.80 9.17
N ASN A 40 5.18 -8.80 8.41
CA ASN A 40 5.73 -10.16 8.45
C ASN A 40 6.29 -10.57 7.06
N ASN A 41 7.20 -11.54 7.06
CA ASN A 41 7.87 -12.01 5.84
C ASN A 41 6.88 -12.50 4.78
N LYS A 42 5.75 -13.09 5.19
CA LYS A 42 4.75 -13.59 4.25
C LYS A 42 4.03 -12.44 3.55
N THR A 43 3.61 -11.40 4.28
CA THR A 43 2.97 -10.21 3.70
C THR A 43 3.91 -9.53 2.71
N PHE A 44 5.19 -9.42 3.06
CA PHE A 44 6.22 -8.89 2.19
C PHE A 44 6.33 -9.68 0.88
N ILE A 45 6.48 -11.01 0.96
CA ILE A 45 6.56 -11.89 -0.23
C ILE A 45 5.29 -11.75 -1.08
N THR A 46 4.10 -11.71 -0.48
CA THR A 46 2.85 -11.56 -1.23
C THR A 46 2.76 -10.23 -1.96
N ILE A 47 3.11 -9.11 -1.30
CA ILE A 47 3.11 -7.78 -1.90
C ILE A 47 4.15 -7.70 -3.01
N PHE A 48 5.33 -8.29 -2.81
CA PHE A 48 6.40 -8.36 -3.81
C PHE A 48 5.94 -9.09 -5.08
N LEU A 49 5.32 -10.28 -4.94
CA LEU A 49 4.83 -11.04 -6.09
C LEU A 49 3.70 -10.31 -6.82
N ILE A 50 2.74 -9.74 -6.08
CA ILE A 50 1.60 -9.03 -6.66
C ILE A 50 2.06 -7.76 -7.40
N SER A 51 3.05 -7.05 -6.88
CA SER A 51 3.60 -5.86 -7.54
C SER A 51 4.36 -6.17 -8.83
N ILE A 52 5.06 -7.31 -8.91
CA ILE A 52 5.65 -7.78 -10.19
C ILE A 52 4.55 -8.09 -11.20
N ILE A 53 3.49 -8.79 -10.78
CA ILE A 53 2.34 -9.09 -11.64
C ILE A 53 1.69 -7.78 -12.12
N ALA A 54 1.50 -6.81 -11.23
CA ALA A 54 0.97 -5.50 -11.58
C ALA A 54 1.87 -4.78 -12.60
N ASP A 55 3.20 -4.77 -12.41
CA ASP A 55 4.12 -4.16 -13.37
C ASP A 55 3.97 -4.75 -14.78
N SER A 56 3.82 -6.08 -14.87
CA SER A 56 3.62 -6.75 -16.16
C SER A 56 2.32 -6.35 -16.86
N LEU A 57 1.25 -6.12 -16.09
CA LEU A 57 -0.10 -5.83 -16.60
C LEU A 57 -0.26 -4.36 -16.98
N TYR A 58 0.42 -3.45 -16.27
CA TYR A 58 0.44 -2.02 -16.57
C TYR A 58 1.57 -1.60 -17.53
N LEU A 59 2.25 -2.58 -18.17
CA LEU A 59 3.34 -2.35 -19.12
C LEU A 59 4.47 -1.48 -18.54
N ARG A 60 4.75 -1.65 -17.25
CA ARG A 60 5.85 -0.97 -16.56
C ARG A 60 7.13 -1.79 -16.61
N PRO A 61 8.30 -1.17 -16.38
CA PRO A 61 9.52 -1.93 -16.12
C PRO A 61 9.29 -2.95 -15.01
N LEU A 62 9.49 -4.24 -15.33
CA LEU A 62 9.20 -5.33 -14.42
C LEU A 62 9.96 -5.16 -13.10
N GLY A 63 9.23 -5.23 -11.99
CA GLY A 63 9.77 -5.18 -10.64
C GLY A 63 10.00 -3.77 -10.10
N ILE A 64 9.75 -2.71 -10.86
CA ILE A 64 9.96 -1.33 -10.38
C ILE A 64 9.06 -0.99 -9.20
N SER A 65 7.79 -1.44 -9.22
CA SER A 65 6.87 -1.22 -8.10
C SER A 65 7.30 -1.98 -6.87
N SER A 66 7.78 -3.21 -7.06
CA SER A 66 8.28 -4.05 -5.98
C SER A 66 9.53 -3.45 -5.32
N LEU A 67 10.43 -2.85 -6.10
CA LEU A 67 11.62 -2.14 -5.62
C LEU A 67 11.27 -0.88 -4.83
N ILE A 68 10.33 -0.08 -5.35
CA ILE A 68 9.87 1.14 -4.64
C ILE A 68 9.21 0.75 -3.31
N LEU A 69 8.33 -0.26 -3.31
CA LEU A 69 7.71 -0.76 -2.08
C LEU A 69 8.75 -1.29 -1.09
N PHE A 70 9.78 -1.98 -1.57
CA PHE A 70 10.89 -2.45 -0.74
C PHE A 70 11.69 -1.28 -0.13
N ALA A 71 11.99 -0.24 -0.91
CA ALA A 71 12.69 0.94 -0.40
C ALA A 71 11.86 1.67 0.69
N ILE A 72 10.56 1.82 0.46
CA ILE A 72 9.61 2.39 1.42
C ILE A 72 9.53 1.54 2.68
N PHE A 73 9.43 0.21 2.54
CA PHE A 73 9.52 -0.74 3.65
C PHE A 73 10.75 -0.46 4.50
N LEU A 74 11.91 -0.28 3.85
CA LEU A 74 13.21 -0.25 4.52
C LEU A 74 13.31 1.05 5.30
N PHE A 75 12.88 2.15 4.69
CA PHE A 75 12.73 3.44 5.34
C PHE A 75 11.85 3.36 6.58
N PHE A 76 10.67 2.74 6.50
CA PHE A 76 9.76 2.63 7.63
C PHE A 76 10.27 1.72 8.74
N ASN A 77 10.91 0.61 8.39
CA ASN A 77 11.46 -0.31 9.38
C ASN A 77 12.62 0.34 10.15
N LEU A 78 13.51 1.05 9.45
CA LEU A 78 14.57 1.84 10.08
C LEU A 78 13.99 2.93 10.98
N TYR A 79 13.00 3.68 10.49
CA TYR A 79 12.36 4.74 11.25
C TYR A 79 11.70 4.22 12.54
N LYS A 80 11.00 3.09 12.46
CA LYS A 80 10.37 2.44 13.61
C LYS A 80 11.38 2.02 14.68
N ASN A 81 12.53 1.50 14.25
CA ASN A 81 13.60 1.07 15.17
C ASN A 81 14.29 2.25 15.87
N ILE A 82 14.37 3.41 15.21
CA ILE A 82 15.05 4.59 15.76
C ILE A 82 14.15 5.40 16.69
N PHE A 83 12.87 5.58 16.33
CA PHE A 83 11.99 6.54 17.01
C PHE A 83 10.91 5.90 17.89
N GLU A 84 10.85 4.57 18.01
CA GLU A 84 9.85 3.80 18.78
C GLU A 84 8.38 4.21 18.55
N MET A 85 8.10 4.92 17.45
CA MET A 85 6.84 5.65 17.32
C MET A 85 5.76 4.81 16.65
N LYS A 86 4.68 4.54 17.40
CA LYS A 86 3.36 4.14 16.87
C LYS A 86 2.60 5.34 16.30
N ASN A 87 3.27 6.26 15.62
CA ASN A 87 2.65 7.51 15.19
C ASN A 87 1.94 7.32 13.85
N TYR A 88 0.70 6.83 13.94
CA TYR A 88 -0.17 6.49 12.81
C TYR A 88 -0.38 7.66 11.83
N LEU A 89 -0.33 8.89 12.34
CA LEU A 89 -0.44 10.11 11.55
C LEU A 89 0.72 10.25 10.56
N LEU A 90 1.96 10.01 11.01
CA LEU A 90 3.15 10.10 10.17
C LEU A 90 3.17 8.98 9.12
N ILE A 91 2.77 7.76 9.49
CA ILE A 91 2.62 6.62 8.56
C ILE A 91 1.61 6.94 7.46
N ALA A 92 0.50 7.57 7.83
CA ALA A 92 -0.53 7.94 6.89
C ALA A 92 -0.08 9.06 5.94
N PHE A 93 0.58 10.10 6.47
CA PHE A 93 1.10 11.18 5.63
C PHE A 93 2.15 10.67 4.65
N SER A 94 3.07 9.83 5.11
CA SER A 94 4.12 9.26 4.27
C SER A 94 3.57 8.27 3.24
N SER A 95 2.60 7.41 3.59
CA SER A 95 1.96 6.51 2.62
C SER A 95 1.25 7.30 1.50
N THR A 96 0.61 8.41 1.83
CA THR A 96 -0.04 9.30 0.87
C THR A 96 0.96 10.01 -0.01
N PHE A 97 2.02 10.54 0.60
CA PHE A 97 3.10 11.17 -0.14
C PHE A 97 3.75 10.20 -1.13
N PHE A 98 4.08 8.99 -0.69
CA PHE A 98 4.64 7.97 -1.58
C PHE A 98 3.66 7.53 -2.67
N THR A 99 2.37 7.40 -2.35
CA THR A 99 1.34 7.07 -3.34
C THR A 99 1.17 8.18 -4.38
N PHE A 100 1.21 9.45 -3.95
CA PHE A 100 1.16 10.61 -4.84
C PHE A 100 2.40 10.67 -5.74
N MET A 101 3.60 10.49 -5.17
CA MET A 101 4.84 10.43 -5.94
C MET A 101 4.81 9.30 -6.95
N TYR A 102 4.35 8.11 -6.54
CA TYR A 102 4.18 6.98 -7.43
C TYR A 102 3.19 7.27 -8.56
N ALA A 103 2.04 7.88 -8.25
CA ALA A 103 1.07 8.29 -9.25
C ALA A 103 1.65 9.26 -10.28
N TYR A 104 2.44 10.23 -9.83
CA TYR A 104 3.12 11.19 -10.70
C TYR A 104 4.11 10.51 -11.66
N PHE A 105 4.97 9.61 -11.15
CA PHE A 105 5.98 8.94 -11.96
C PHE A 105 5.41 7.92 -12.95
N PHE A 106 4.28 7.28 -12.62
CA PHE A 106 3.66 6.24 -13.45
C PHE A 106 2.40 6.70 -14.18
N SER A 107 2.26 8.01 -14.39
CA SER A 107 1.22 8.62 -15.22
C SER A 107 -0.22 8.27 -14.80
N TYR A 108 -0.45 8.04 -13.52
CA TYR A 108 -1.80 7.97 -12.97
C TYR A 108 -2.42 9.37 -12.88
N SER A 109 -3.71 9.43 -12.56
CA SER A 109 -4.36 10.69 -12.22
C SER A 109 -3.64 11.36 -11.04
N THR A 110 -3.11 12.56 -11.26
CA THR A 110 -2.49 13.41 -10.23
C THR A 110 -3.49 14.34 -9.56
N ASN A 111 -4.79 14.13 -9.79
CA ASN A 111 -5.84 14.95 -9.18
C ASN A 111 -5.76 14.83 -7.64
N ILE A 112 -5.29 15.91 -7.00
CA ILE A 112 -5.08 16.00 -5.55
C ILE A 112 -6.34 15.65 -4.77
N ILE A 113 -7.53 15.99 -5.29
CA ILE A 113 -8.80 15.68 -4.63
C ILE A 113 -9.01 14.16 -4.55
N LEU A 114 -8.71 13.42 -5.62
CA LEU A 114 -8.79 11.95 -5.60
C LEU A 114 -7.77 11.36 -4.63
N HIS A 115 -6.53 11.86 -4.61
CA HIS A 115 -5.52 11.44 -3.63
C HIS A 115 -5.94 11.68 -2.19
N LEU A 116 -6.57 12.81 -1.90
CA LEU A 116 -7.11 13.12 -0.57
C LEU A 116 -8.29 12.22 -0.18
N ILE A 117 -9.18 11.90 -1.12
CA ILE A 117 -10.30 10.97 -0.87
C ILE A 117 -9.75 9.58 -0.53
N PHE A 118 -8.86 9.03 -1.35
CA PHE A 118 -8.25 7.73 -1.10
C PHE A 118 -7.35 7.71 0.12
N PHE A 119 -6.74 8.84 0.47
CA PHE A 119 -6.03 9.00 1.74
C PHE A 119 -6.96 8.86 2.94
N ILE A 120 -8.08 9.59 2.96
CA ILE A 120 -9.07 9.51 4.05
C ILE A 120 -9.63 8.09 4.15
N ILE A 121 -9.92 7.44 3.03
CA ILE A 121 -10.36 6.04 2.98
C ILE A 121 -9.27 5.11 3.54
N GLY A 122 -8.01 5.27 3.12
CA GLY A 122 -6.89 4.47 3.63
C GLY A 122 -6.67 4.66 5.13
N LEU A 123 -6.76 5.90 5.62
CA LEU A 123 -6.67 6.26 7.03
C LEU A 123 -7.78 5.63 7.87
N THR A 124 -9.02 5.73 7.39
CA THR A 124 -10.18 5.16 8.09
C THR A 124 -10.08 3.64 8.16
N ILE A 125 -9.70 2.98 7.06
CA ILE A 125 -9.46 1.53 7.04
C ILE A 125 -8.36 1.17 8.04
N PHE A 126 -7.24 1.88 8.00
CA PHE A 126 -6.12 1.65 8.91
C PHE A 126 -6.55 1.80 10.38
N TYR A 127 -7.26 2.88 10.71
CA TYR A 127 -7.74 3.17 12.06
C TYR A 127 -8.74 2.12 12.56
N ILE A 128 -9.68 1.68 11.71
CA ILE A 128 -10.65 0.63 12.05
C ILE A 128 -9.93 -0.69 12.32
N LEU A 129 -8.97 -1.06 11.47
CA LEU A 129 -8.20 -2.29 11.61
C LEU A 129 -7.27 -2.27 12.83
N SER A 130 -6.67 -1.12 13.16
CA SER A 130 -5.79 -1.00 14.33
C SER A 130 -6.54 -1.00 15.66
N ASN A 131 -7.76 -0.45 15.71
CA ASN A 131 -8.53 -0.32 16.96
C ASN A 131 -9.40 -1.52 17.31
N LYS A 132 -9.91 -2.25 16.30
CA LYS A 132 -10.51 -3.54 16.60
C LYS A 132 -9.36 -4.46 16.98
N LYS A 133 -9.38 -5.03 18.19
CA LYS A 133 -8.58 -6.21 18.60
C LYS A 133 -8.94 -7.46 17.76
N LEU A 134 -9.13 -7.30 16.46
CA LEU A 134 -9.26 -8.37 15.46
C LEU A 134 -7.88 -8.88 15.03
N LEU A 135 -6.81 -8.30 15.59
CA LEU A 135 -5.40 -8.48 15.23
C LEU A 135 -4.54 -9.00 16.39
N TRP A 136 -5.16 -9.29 17.53
CA TRP A 136 -4.62 -10.02 18.67
C TRP A 136 -5.61 -11.13 19.02
#